data_AF-A0A920AN47-F1
#
_entry.id   AF-A0A920AN47-F1
#
_cell.length_a   1.000
_cell.length_b   1.000
_cell.length_c   1.000
_cell.angle_alpha   90.00
_cell.angle_beta   90.00
_cell.angle_gamma   90.00
#
_symmetry.space_group_name_H-M   'P 1'
#
loop_
_entity.id
_entity.type
_entity.pdbx_description
1 polymer ?
#
loop_
_entity_poly.entity_id
_entity_poly.type
_entity_poly.pdbx_seq_one_letter_code
_entity_poly.pdbx_strand_id
1 'polypeptide(L)'
;MTEHEFDHVLIGHYEDSPIINHDEVADWKWMPLEDVKNDIDTNPEYYTVWFVIIFTKFYDYLKRFMIVTISRKAHFNAAHRLYRPDWDNAKNEKIFGKCNNPLYHGHNYELIVHITGEIDKSTGYVMDMKVLKDLIKAEIEDAFRS
;
A
#
# COMPACT_ATOMS: atom_id res chain seq x y z
N MET A 1 -33.01 -34.51 -11.99
CA MET A 1 -32.39 -33.55 -12.91
C MET A 1 -31.23 -32.93 -12.17
N THR A 2 -30.02 -33.10 -12.66
CA THR A 2 -28.82 -32.42 -12.15
C THR A 2 -28.54 -31.26 -13.09
N GLU A 3 -28.93 -30.05 -12.68
CA GLU A 3 -28.47 -28.84 -13.35
C GLU A 3 -26.98 -28.64 -13.00
N HIS A 4 -26.19 -28.30 -14.02
CA HIS A 4 -24.78 -27.98 -13.88
C HIS A 4 -24.67 -26.46 -14.05
N GLU A 5 -24.78 -25.73 -12.95
CA GLU A 5 -24.59 -24.28 -12.93
C GLU A 5 -23.12 -23.98 -12.63
N PHE A 6 -22.49 -23.16 -13.48
CA PHE A 6 -21.10 -22.73 -13.30
C PHE A 6 -21.08 -21.24 -12.94
N ASP A 7 -20.86 -20.95 -11.65
CA ASP A 7 -20.66 -19.60 -11.16
C ASP A 7 -19.27 -19.08 -11.52
N HIS A 8 -19.20 -17.93 -12.18
CA HIS A 8 -17.96 -17.24 -12.50
C HIS A 8 -17.93 -15.91 -11.75
N VAL A 9 -16.88 -15.68 -10.95
CA VAL A 9 -16.60 -14.39 -10.33
C VAL A 9 -15.43 -13.76 -11.09
N LEU A 10 -15.70 -12.64 -11.75
CA LEU A 10 -14.70 -11.86 -12.46
C LEU A 10 -14.31 -10.65 -11.59
N ILE A 11 -13.01 -10.42 -11.43
CA ILE A 11 -12.47 -9.26 -10.72
C ILE A 11 -11.65 -8.46 -11.72
N GLY A 12 -11.96 -7.18 -11.87
CA GLY A 12 -11.29 -6.30 -12.82
C GLY A 12 -11.60 -4.83 -12.57
N HIS A 13 -10.93 -3.96 -13.31
CA HIS A 13 -11.18 -2.52 -13.32
C HIS A 13 -11.98 -2.16 -14.57
N TYR A 14 -13.06 -1.41 -14.40
CA TYR A 14 -13.89 -0.91 -15.49
C TYR A 14 -14.41 0.48 -15.11
N GLU A 15 -14.32 1.44 -16.03
CA GLU A 15 -14.63 2.85 -15.75
C GLU A 15 -15.97 3.32 -16.35
N ASP A 16 -16.57 2.54 -17.24
CA ASP A 16 -17.83 2.88 -17.91
C ASP A 16 -19.03 2.14 -17.29
N SER A 17 -20.25 2.51 -17.69
CA SER A 17 -21.45 1.75 -17.33
C SER A 17 -21.54 0.46 -18.16
N PRO A 18 -21.85 -0.70 -17.54
CA PRO A 18 -21.96 -1.95 -18.27
C PRO A 18 -23.10 -1.90 -19.30
N ILE A 19 -22.81 -2.32 -20.53
CA ILE A 19 -23.83 -2.55 -21.56
C ILE A 19 -24.35 -3.97 -21.35
N ILE A 20 -25.51 -4.10 -20.72
CA ILE A 20 -26.08 -5.40 -20.38
C ILE A 20 -27.00 -5.95 -21.48
N ASN A 21 -27.01 -7.28 -21.62
CA ASN A 21 -28.03 -7.99 -22.37
C ASN A 21 -29.25 -8.21 -21.46
N HIS A 22 -30.36 -7.54 -21.74
CA HIS A 22 -31.57 -7.65 -20.92
C HIS A 22 -32.27 -9.01 -20.99
N ASP A 23 -31.93 -9.87 -21.96
CA ASP A 23 -32.41 -11.26 -22.00
C ASP A 23 -31.70 -12.13 -20.94
N GLU A 24 -30.53 -11.70 -20.46
CA GLU A 24 -29.69 -12.44 -19.51
C GLU A 24 -29.58 -11.75 -18.14
N VAL A 25 -29.65 -10.41 -18.10
CA VAL A 25 -29.42 -9.61 -16.89
C VAL A 25 -30.61 -8.70 -16.65
N ALA A 26 -31.24 -8.87 -15.48
CA ALA A 26 -32.39 -8.07 -15.08
C ALA A 26 -32.00 -6.64 -14.64
N ASP A 27 -30.91 -6.49 -13.87
CA ASP A 27 -30.47 -5.20 -13.32
C ASP A 27 -28.99 -5.23 -12.90
N TRP A 28 -28.40 -4.05 -12.69
CA TRP A 28 -27.04 -3.89 -12.16
C TRP A 28 -26.92 -2.66 -11.26
N LYS A 29 -26.05 -2.71 -10.25
CA LYS A 29 -25.70 -1.56 -9.40
C LYS A 29 -24.21 -1.55 -9.07
N TRP A 30 -23.62 -0.37 -9.03
CA TRP A 30 -22.29 -0.18 -8.44
C TRP A 30 -22.41 -0.17 -6.93
N MET A 31 -21.62 -1.01 -6.25
CA MET A 31 -21.57 -1.06 -4.79
C MET A 31 -20.14 -1.21 -4.28
N PRO A 32 -19.75 -0.45 -3.25
CA PRO A 32 -18.55 -0.73 -2.48
C PRO A 32 -18.57 -2.14 -1.89
N LEU A 33 -17.40 -2.79 -1.80
CA LEU A 33 -17.27 -4.16 -1.27
C LEU A 33 -17.88 -4.31 0.14
N GLU A 34 -17.73 -3.29 0.99
CA GLU A 34 -18.29 -3.28 2.35
C GLU A 34 -19.82 -3.20 2.34
N ASP A 35 -20.40 -2.49 1.38
CA ASP A 35 -21.86 -2.37 1.27
C ASP A 35 -22.45 -3.67 0.73
N VAL A 36 -21.76 -4.36 -0.19
CA VAL A 36 -22.14 -5.72 -0.63
C VAL A 36 -22.13 -6.66 0.58
N LYS A 37 -21.11 -6.57 1.44
CA LYS A 37 -21.05 -7.38 2.67
C LYS A 37 -22.26 -7.09 3.57
N ASN A 38 -22.54 -5.82 3.85
CA ASN A 38 -23.64 -5.42 4.72
C ASN A 38 -25.00 -5.85 4.16
N ASP A 39 -25.19 -5.77 2.84
CA ASP A 39 -26.43 -6.15 2.17
C ASP A 39 -26.63 -7.67 2.17
N ILE A 40 -25.57 -8.47 1.99
CA ILE A 40 -25.62 -9.94 2.16
C ILE A 40 -25.97 -10.31 3.61
N ASP A 41 -25.37 -9.62 4.59
CA ASP A 41 -25.64 -9.89 6.01
C ASP A 41 -27.10 -9.54 6.39
N THR A 42 -27.71 -8.56 5.71
CA THR A 42 -29.06 -8.05 6.02
C THR A 42 -30.16 -8.75 5.21
N ASN A 43 -29.92 -8.99 3.93
CA ASN A 43 -30.89 -9.51 2.95
C ASN A 43 -30.29 -10.70 2.17
N PRO A 44 -29.86 -11.79 2.83
CA PRO A 44 -29.22 -12.92 2.15
C PRO A 44 -30.09 -13.58 1.08
N GLU A 45 -31.42 -13.44 1.18
CA GLU A 45 -32.40 -13.99 0.24
C GLU A 45 -32.39 -13.31 -1.14
N TYR A 46 -31.76 -12.15 -1.28
CA TYR A 46 -31.58 -11.49 -2.58
C TYR A 46 -30.42 -12.07 -3.39
N TYR A 47 -29.63 -12.96 -2.78
CA TYR A 47 -28.42 -13.51 -3.36
C TYR A 47 -28.53 -15.02 -3.52
N THR A 48 -27.82 -15.56 -4.51
CA THR A 48 -27.67 -17.01 -4.62
C THR A 48 -26.84 -17.52 -3.45
N VAL A 49 -27.18 -18.72 -2.95
CA VAL A 49 -26.49 -19.33 -1.81
C VAL A 49 -24.99 -19.46 -2.05
N TRP A 50 -24.58 -19.76 -3.29
CA TRP A 50 -23.18 -19.86 -3.68
C TRP A 50 -22.45 -18.54 -3.60
N PHE A 51 -23.06 -17.45 -4.07
CA PHE A 51 -22.47 -16.12 -3.97
C PHE A 51 -22.21 -15.72 -2.52
N VAL A 52 -23.16 -15.95 -1.62
CA VAL A 52 -23.00 -15.68 -0.17
C VAL A 52 -21.82 -16.46 0.42
N ILE A 53 -21.70 -17.75 0.09
CA ILE A 53 -20.61 -18.61 0.56
C ILE A 53 -19.25 -18.15 0.02
N ILE A 54 -19.16 -17.88 -1.28
CA ILE A 54 -17.91 -17.46 -1.94
C ILE A 54 -17.50 -16.09 -1.39
N PHE A 55 -18.41 -15.11 -1.39
CA PHE A 55 -18.14 -13.77 -0.91
C PHE A 55 -17.62 -13.79 0.53
N THR A 56 -18.30 -14.51 1.43
CA THR A 56 -17.89 -14.62 2.84
C THR A 56 -16.50 -15.23 3.00
N LYS A 57 -16.18 -16.28 2.22
CA LYS A 57 -14.86 -16.94 2.28
C LYS A 57 -13.72 -16.08 1.72
N PHE A 58 -14.01 -15.25 0.72
CA PHE A 58 -13.00 -14.46 0.01
C PHE A 58 -13.01 -12.97 0.37
N TYR A 59 -13.90 -12.51 1.25
CA TYR A 59 -14.03 -11.10 1.61
C TYR A 59 -12.70 -10.46 2.02
N ASP A 60 -11.95 -11.11 2.91
CA ASP A 60 -10.64 -10.59 3.35
C ASP A 60 -9.62 -10.57 2.21
N TYR A 61 -9.69 -11.52 1.28
CA TYR A 61 -8.85 -11.54 0.09
C TYR A 61 -9.20 -10.40 -0.86
N LEU A 62 -10.49 -10.16 -1.10
CA LEU A 62 -11.01 -9.05 -1.92
C LEU A 62 -10.64 -7.69 -1.30
N LYS A 63 -10.81 -7.55 0.03
CA LYS A 63 -10.44 -6.34 0.77
C LYS A 63 -8.95 -6.04 0.67
N ARG A 64 -8.11 -7.07 0.60
CA ARG A 64 -6.65 -6.92 0.52
C ARG A 64 -6.18 -6.29 -0.80
N PHE A 65 -6.97 -6.33 -1.87
CA PHE A 65 -6.70 -5.57 -3.10
C PHE A 65 -6.90 -4.05 -2.93
N MET A 66 -7.61 -3.62 -1.89
CA MET A 66 -7.79 -2.20 -1.57
C MET A 66 -6.63 -1.63 -0.74
N ILE A 67 -5.67 -2.47 -0.35
CA ILE A 67 -4.43 -2.04 0.29
C ILE A 67 -3.41 -1.77 -0.81
N VAL A 68 -2.95 -0.52 -0.91
CA VAL A 68 -1.92 -0.13 -1.88
C VAL A 68 -0.71 0.45 -1.18
N THR A 69 0.45 0.34 -1.83
CA THR A 69 1.69 0.93 -1.34
C THR A 69 2.04 2.15 -2.18
N ILE A 70 2.05 3.32 -1.56
CA ILE A 70 2.60 4.55 -2.15
C ILE A 70 4.08 4.67 -1.75
N SER A 71 4.88 5.26 -2.63
CA SER A 71 6.31 5.45 -2.37
C SER A 71 6.72 6.88 -2.69
N ARG A 72 7.50 7.50 -1.80
CA ARG A 72 8.07 8.83 -2.03
C ARG A 72 9.58 8.77 -1.96
N LYS A 73 10.23 9.27 -3.01
CA LYS A 73 11.68 9.45 -3.05
C LYS A 73 12.05 10.86 -2.55
N ALA A 74 13.16 10.95 -1.83
CA ALA A 74 13.78 12.18 -1.38
C ALA A 74 15.31 12.03 -1.38
N HIS A 75 16.01 13.16 -1.31
CA HIS A 75 17.48 13.18 -1.27
C HIS A 75 17.94 14.11 -0.17
N PHE A 76 19.01 13.71 0.53
CA PHE A 76 19.66 14.57 1.51
C PHE A 76 21.17 14.29 1.53
N ASN A 77 21.94 15.27 1.96
CA ASN A 77 23.40 15.15 2.05
C ASN A 77 23.79 15.15 3.52
N ALA A 78 24.65 14.22 3.92
CA ALA A 78 25.16 14.19 5.28
C ALA A 78 26.62 13.73 5.30
N ALA A 79 27.38 14.27 6.25
CA ALA A 79 28.73 13.84 6.54
C ALA A 79 28.78 12.99 7.80
N HIS A 80 29.60 11.94 7.78
CA HIS A 80 29.74 11.02 8.90
C HIS A 80 31.15 10.43 8.99
N ARG A 81 31.41 9.78 10.13
CA ARG A 81 32.62 9.00 10.39
C ARG A 81 32.20 7.73 11.11
N LEU A 82 32.63 6.59 10.60
CA LEU A 82 32.45 5.32 11.28
C LEU A 82 33.56 5.16 12.31
N TYR A 83 33.20 5.21 13.59
CA TYR A 83 34.15 5.12 14.70
C TYR A 83 33.49 4.47 15.91
N ARG A 84 34.20 3.53 16.54
CA ARG A 84 33.81 2.85 17.78
C ARG A 84 34.68 3.36 18.92
N PRO A 85 34.13 4.08 19.93
CA PRO A 85 34.91 4.66 21.02
C PRO A 85 35.48 3.61 21.99
N ASP A 86 34.92 2.40 21.98
CA ASP A 86 35.40 1.25 22.74
C ASP A 86 36.57 0.51 22.08
N TRP A 87 37.01 0.91 20.88
CA TRP A 87 38.09 0.28 20.14
C TRP A 87 39.32 1.19 20.06
N ASP A 88 40.51 0.59 20.00
CA ASP A 88 41.72 1.33 19.68
C ASP A 88 41.71 1.84 18.22
N ASN A 89 42.61 2.79 17.93
CA ASN A 89 42.69 3.41 16.60
C ASN A 89 43.08 2.41 15.52
N ALA A 90 43.96 1.44 15.83
CA ALA A 90 44.41 0.45 14.86
C ALA A 90 43.27 -0.48 14.41
N LYS A 91 42.40 -0.88 15.34
CA LYS A 91 41.21 -1.68 15.07
C LYS A 91 40.15 -0.88 14.32
N ASN A 92 39.91 0.38 14.70
CA ASN A 92 39.01 1.26 13.95
C ASN A 92 39.47 1.43 12.50
N GLU A 93 40.77 1.68 12.29
CA GLU A 93 41.34 1.83 10.95
C GLU A 93 41.26 0.53 10.15
N LYS A 94 41.59 -0.60 10.76
CA LYS A 94 41.52 -1.91 10.10
C LYS A 94 40.10 -2.28 9.64
N ILE A 95 39.08 -1.93 10.43
CA ILE A 95 37.69 -2.32 10.15
C ILE A 95 36.97 -1.32 9.26
N PHE A 96 37.10 -0.02 9.54
CA PHE A 96 36.37 1.03 8.84
C PHE A 96 37.19 1.74 7.75
N GLY A 97 38.52 1.63 7.78
CA GLY A 97 39.44 2.21 6.79
C GLY A 97 39.15 3.67 6.51
N LYS A 98 38.99 4.00 5.21
CA LYS A 98 38.68 5.37 4.74
C LYS A 98 37.44 5.99 5.39
N CYS A 99 36.47 5.19 5.84
CA CYS A 99 35.26 5.67 6.50
C CYS A 99 35.51 6.12 7.96
N ASN A 100 36.67 5.79 8.55
CA ASN A 100 37.13 6.26 9.86
C ASN A 100 37.98 7.54 9.79
N ASN A 101 38.00 8.24 8.65
CA ASN A 101 38.71 9.52 8.53
C ASN A 101 38.29 10.52 9.63
N PRO A 102 39.21 11.03 10.47
CA PRO A 102 38.91 12.05 11.48
C PRO A 102 38.32 13.34 10.92
N LEU A 103 38.54 13.63 9.63
CA LEU A 103 37.96 14.77 8.92
C LEU A 103 36.58 14.47 8.32
N TYR A 104 35.98 13.33 8.65
CA TYR A 104 34.68 12.87 8.14
C TYR A 104 34.70 12.64 6.62
N HIS A 105 33.58 12.18 6.08
CA HIS A 105 33.30 12.11 4.66
C HIS A 105 31.80 12.26 4.41
N GLY A 106 31.43 12.76 3.23
CA GLY A 106 30.03 13.04 2.87
C GLY A 106 29.45 12.02 1.89
N HIS A 107 28.13 11.90 1.91
CA HIS A 107 27.35 11.18 0.90
C HIS A 107 26.14 12.00 0.49
N ASN A 108 25.67 11.75 -0.73
CA ASN A 108 24.36 12.16 -1.20
C ASN A 108 23.45 10.93 -1.08
N TYR A 109 22.59 10.91 -0.08
CA TYR A 109 21.70 9.79 0.19
C TYR A 109 20.41 9.91 -0.63
N GLU A 110 19.96 8.78 -1.17
CA GLU A 110 18.60 8.60 -1.68
C GLU A 110 17.76 7.88 -0.62
N LEU A 111 16.67 8.51 -0.21
CA LEU A 111 15.68 7.94 0.70
C LEU A 111 14.43 7.57 -0.10
N ILE A 112 13.95 6.34 0.06
CA ILE A 112 12.65 5.89 -0.46
C ILE A 112 11.79 5.50 0.73
N VAL A 113 10.70 6.23 0.94
CA VAL A 113 9.72 5.93 1.99
C VAL A 113 8.54 5.21 1.36
N HIS A 114 8.17 4.06 1.92
CA HIS A 114 7.00 3.27 1.53
C HIS A 114 5.91 3.39 2.58
N ILE A 115 4.68 3.64 2.15
CA ILE A 115 3.48 3.63 3.00
C ILE A 115 2.48 2.67 2.39
N THR A 116 2.08 1.68 3.15
CA THR A 116 1.07 0.69 2.77
C THR A 116 -0.18 0.90 3.61
N GLY A 117 -1.32 1.04 2.95
CA GLY A 117 -2.59 1.23 3.65
C GLY A 117 -3.79 1.13 2.73
N GLU A 118 -4.98 1.16 3.33
CA GLU A 118 -6.23 1.24 2.60
C GLU A 118 -6.35 2.58 1.88
N ILE A 119 -7.00 2.59 0.72
CA ILE A 119 -7.36 3.82 0.02
C ILE A 119 -8.57 4.44 0.74
N ASP A 120 -8.43 5.68 1.23
CA ASP A 120 -9.56 6.45 1.73
C ASP A 120 -10.58 6.69 0.59
N LYS A 121 -11.83 6.25 0.79
CA LYS A 121 -12.87 6.27 -0.25
C LYS A 121 -13.29 7.68 -0.69
N SER A 122 -13.12 8.68 0.18
CA SER A 122 -13.57 10.05 -0.09
C SER A 122 -12.51 10.87 -0.84
N THR A 123 -11.23 10.57 -0.60
CA THR A 123 -10.09 11.32 -1.15
C THR A 123 -9.32 10.54 -2.21
N GLY A 124 -9.44 9.21 -2.24
CA GLY A 124 -8.67 8.33 -3.12
C GLY A 124 -7.21 8.16 -2.70
N TYR A 125 -6.83 8.59 -1.50
CA TYR A 125 -5.44 8.58 -1.03
C TYR A 125 -5.22 7.55 0.07
N VAL A 126 -4.03 6.93 0.09
CA VAL A 126 -3.53 6.21 1.29
C VAL A 126 -3.05 7.20 2.35
N MET A 127 -2.38 8.26 1.88
CA MET A 127 -1.97 9.41 2.67
C MET A 127 -1.80 10.60 1.72
N ASP A 128 -2.07 11.80 2.22
CA ASP A 128 -1.76 13.04 1.50
C ASP A 128 -0.24 13.15 1.25
N MET A 129 0.15 13.23 -0.04
CA MET A 129 1.54 13.32 -0.46
C MET A 129 2.25 14.59 0.04
N LYS A 130 1.52 15.68 0.31
CA LYS A 130 2.06 16.88 0.94
C LYS A 130 2.40 16.65 2.40
N VAL A 131 1.55 15.93 3.14
CA VAL A 131 1.86 15.55 4.53
C VAL A 131 3.12 14.69 4.57
N LEU A 132 3.22 13.68 3.70
CA LEU A 132 4.42 12.85 3.61
C LEU A 132 5.66 13.66 3.23
N LYS A 133 5.53 14.64 2.32
CA LYS A 133 6.62 15.56 1.98
C LYS A 133 7.11 16.32 3.21
N ASP A 134 6.18 16.93 3.93
CA ASP A 134 6.48 17.82 5.04
C ASP A 134 7.10 17.03 6.21
N LEU A 135 6.67 15.78 6.42
CA LEU A 135 7.29 14.85 7.38
C LEU A 135 8.72 14.44 7.00
N ILE A 136 8.94 14.00 5.76
CA ILE A 136 10.29 13.64 5.29
C ILE A 136 11.23 14.84 5.41
N LYS A 137 10.72 16.02 5.06
CA LYS A 137 11.47 17.25 5.18
C LYS A 137 11.88 17.54 6.63
N ALA A 138 10.92 17.53 7.56
CA ALA A 138 11.15 17.86 8.96
C ALA A 138 12.07 16.84 9.66
N GLU A 139 11.80 15.55 9.48
CA GLU A 139 12.45 14.48 10.23
C GLU A 139 13.78 14.03 9.62
N ILE A 140 14.00 14.27 8.32
CA ILE A 140 15.20 13.80 7.61
C ILE A 140 15.94 14.97 6.96
N GLU A 141 15.35 15.64 5.98
CA GLU A 141 16.11 16.61 5.18
C GLU A 141 16.66 17.77 6.03
N ASP A 142 15.85 18.31 6.94
CA ASP A 142 16.25 19.39 7.83
C ASP A 142 17.04 18.89 9.05
N ALA A 143 16.77 17.67 9.54
CA ALA A 143 17.52 17.06 10.64
C ALA A 143 18.98 16.74 10.29
N PHE A 144 19.23 16.36 9.04
CA PHE A 144 20.58 16.04 8.54
C PHE A 144 21.20 17.17 7.72
N ARG A 145 20.57 18.35 7.72
CA ARG A 145 21.11 19.55 7.09
C ARG A 145 22.36 19.99 7.86
N SER A 146 23.51 19.88 7.20
CA SER A 146 24.80 20.40 7.69
C SER A 146 25.14 21.74 7.06
#